data_AF-A0ABD2Z2V1-F1
#
_entry.id   AF-A0ABD2Z2V1-F1
#
_cell.length_a   1.000
_cell.length_b   1.000
_cell.length_c   1.000
_cell.angle_alpha   90.00
_cell.angle_beta   90.00
_cell.angle_gamma   90.00
#
_symmetry.space_group_name_H-M   'P 1'
#
loop_
_entity.id
_entity.type
_entity.pdbx_description
1 polymer ?
#
loop_
_entity_poly.entity_id
_entity_poly.type
_entity_poly.pdbx_seq_one_letter_code
_entity_poly.pdbx_strand_id
1 'polypeptide(L)'
;MRRILVSQLSLFFLVILGLSGESLASETHYINWDNPDELALVSTRTFPAGDTFFFQSTQPSSMISQVDMEGFVTCRGGQLLGDANPGVSFTSGVATTSYIVSANLNQCTGGAEGCHHNHIV
;
A
#
# COMPACT_ATOMS: atom_id res chain seq x y z
N MET A 1 51.71 -32.31 -38.40
CA MET A 1 51.53 -32.16 -36.94
C MET A 1 50.86 -30.81 -36.66
N ARG A 2 49.57 -30.79 -36.30
CA ARG A 2 48.86 -29.61 -35.75
C ARG A 2 48.15 -30.08 -34.48
N ARG A 3 48.43 -29.41 -33.36
CA ARG A 3 48.00 -29.79 -32.02
C ARG A 3 46.52 -29.42 -31.83
N ILE A 4 45.69 -30.41 -31.49
CA ILE A 4 44.33 -30.21 -31.00
C ILE A 4 44.47 -29.89 -29.50
N LEU A 5 44.25 -28.63 -29.12
CA LEU A 5 44.07 -28.25 -27.71
C LEU A 5 42.60 -28.41 -27.36
N VAL A 6 42.23 -29.55 -26.77
CA VAL A 6 41.03 -29.66 -25.95
C VAL A 6 41.43 -29.17 -24.56
N SER A 7 41.16 -27.90 -24.25
CA SER A 7 41.35 -27.34 -22.91
C SER A 7 39.99 -27.21 -22.23
N GLN A 8 39.73 -28.20 -21.39
CA GLN A 8 39.13 -28.10 -20.07
C GLN A 8 37.80 -27.34 -19.92
N LEU A 9 36.75 -28.16 -19.77
CA LEU A 9 35.77 -28.07 -18.67
C LEU A 9 35.82 -26.77 -17.86
N SER A 10 34.86 -25.90 -18.11
CA SER A 10 34.11 -25.31 -17.02
C SER A 10 32.71 -25.03 -17.53
N LEU A 11 31.78 -25.92 -17.17
CA LEU A 11 30.40 -25.52 -16.96
C LEU A 11 30.48 -24.34 -16.01
N PHE A 12 30.35 -23.12 -16.54
CA PHE A 12 29.96 -22.01 -15.72
C PHE A 12 28.53 -22.31 -15.27
N PHE A 13 28.50 -22.96 -14.11
CA PHE A 13 27.49 -22.89 -13.08
C PHE A 13 26.43 -21.85 -13.44
N LEU A 14 25.25 -22.36 -13.80
CA LEU A 14 24.01 -21.63 -13.75
C LEU A 14 23.79 -21.24 -12.28
N VAL A 15 24.44 -20.18 -11.81
CA VAL A 15 24.09 -19.50 -10.56
C VAL A 15 22.85 -18.68 -10.84
N ILE A 16 21.74 -19.36 -11.16
CA ILE A 16 20.45 -18.89 -10.71
C ILE A 16 20.35 -19.47 -9.31
N LEU A 17 21.08 -18.85 -8.37
CA LEU A 17 20.70 -18.90 -6.98
C LEU A 17 19.23 -18.52 -6.98
N GLY A 18 18.38 -19.45 -6.57
CA GLY A 18 17.01 -19.14 -6.29
C GLY A 18 17.00 -17.93 -5.39
N LEU A 19 16.66 -16.78 -5.97
CA LEU A 19 15.63 -15.96 -5.35
C LEU A 19 14.49 -16.95 -5.17
N SER A 20 14.44 -17.57 -3.99
CA SER A 20 13.25 -18.24 -3.52
C SER A 20 12.17 -17.19 -3.73
N GLY A 21 11.39 -17.40 -4.79
CA GLY A 21 10.17 -16.67 -5.05
C GLY A 21 9.22 -17.04 -3.94
N GLU A 22 9.50 -16.55 -2.75
CA GLU A 22 8.47 -16.28 -1.77
C GLU A 22 7.65 -15.21 -2.46
N SER A 23 6.67 -15.70 -3.23
CA SER A 23 5.51 -14.92 -3.59
C SER A 23 5.06 -14.33 -2.27
N LEU A 24 5.34 -13.04 -2.04
CA LEU A 24 4.73 -12.28 -0.97
C LEU A 24 3.23 -12.45 -1.23
N ALA A 25 2.61 -13.35 -0.47
CA ALA A 25 1.19 -13.61 -0.62
C ALA A 25 0.52 -12.27 -0.32
N SER A 26 -0.06 -11.67 -1.34
CA SER A 26 -0.84 -10.44 -1.21
C SER A 26 -1.96 -10.74 -0.22
N GLU A 27 -1.97 -10.03 0.91
CA GLU A 27 -2.99 -10.15 1.94
C GLU A 27 -4.04 -9.06 1.79
N THR A 28 -5.25 -9.34 2.28
CA THR A 28 -6.31 -8.32 2.40
C THR A 28 -6.48 -7.89 3.84
N HIS A 29 -6.24 -6.60 4.11
CA HIS A 29 -6.40 -5.96 5.41
C HIS A 29 -7.76 -5.26 5.48
N TYR A 30 -8.58 -5.63 6.45
CA TYR A 30 -9.89 -5.02 6.69
C TYR A 30 -9.75 -3.95 7.76
N ILE A 31 -10.08 -2.70 7.42
CA ILE A 31 -9.87 -1.54 8.27
C ILE A 31 -11.21 -0.86 8.50
N ASN A 32 -11.62 -0.76 9.76
CA ASN A 32 -12.73 0.10 10.14
C ASN A 32 -12.28 1.56 10.12
N TRP A 33 -12.75 2.30 9.12
CA TRP A 33 -12.47 3.71 8.89
C TRP A 33 -12.94 4.62 10.02
N ASP A 34 -13.95 4.20 10.78
CA ASP A 34 -14.44 4.97 11.93
C ASP A 34 -13.63 4.72 13.20
N ASN A 35 -12.75 3.70 13.22
CA ASN A 35 -11.99 3.31 14.39
C ASN A 35 -10.58 3.94 14.38
N PRO A 36 -10.32 5.00 15.17
CA PRO A 36 -9.03 5.69 15.16
C PRO A 36 -7.87 4.78 15.62
N ASP A 37 -8.12 3.78 16.46
CA ASP A 37 -7.08 2.87 16.95
C ASP A 37 -6.59 1.92 15.84
N GLU A 38 -7.51 1.43 15.00
CA GLU A 38 -7.15 0.62 13.83
C GLU A 38 -6.37 1.42 12.80
N LEU A 39 -6.78 2.68 12.58
CA LEU A 39 -6.08 3.58 11.68
C LEU A 39 -4.65 3.87 12.18
N ALA A 40 -4.48 4.15 13.47
CA ALA A 40 -3.17 4.36 14.07
C ALA A 40 -2.27 3.11 13.94
N LEU A 41 -2.82 1.92 14.16
CA LEU A 41 -2.07 0.66 14.03
C LEU A 41 -1.56 0.44 12.60
N VAL A 42 -2.41 0.64 11.59
CA VAL A 42 -2.02 0.54 10.18
C VAL A 42 -0.95 1.58 9.83
N SER A 43 -1.01 2.77 10.43
CA SER A 43 -0.08 3.86 10.13
C SER A 43 1.39 3.62 10.53
N THR A 44 1.62 2.63 11.40
CA THR A 44 2.93 2.30 11.98
C THR A 44 3.54 1.02 11.43
N ARG A 45 2.82 0.31 10.56
CA ARG A 45 3.24 -0.96 9.98
C ARG A 45 3.69 -0.76 8.54
N THR A 46 4.65 -1.57 8.12
CA THR A 46 5.07 -1.68 6.72
C THR A 46 4.41 -2.89 6.09
N PHE A 47 3.81 -2.71 4.92
CA PHE A 47 3.10 -3.75 4.20
C PHE A 47 3.83 -4.14 2.91
N PRO A 48 3.85 -5.43 2.56
CA PRO A 48 4.30 -5.87 1.24
C PRO A 48 3.56 -5.16 0.11
N ALA A 49 4.29 -4.84 -0.95
CA ALA A 49 3.68 -4.36 -2.19
C ALA A 49 2.67 -5.39 -2.72
N GLY A 50 1.50 -4.92 -3.16
CA GLY A 50 0.41 -5.76 -3.62
C GLY A 50 -0.58 -6.13 -2.53
N ASP A 51 -0.36 -5.81 -1.26
CA ASP A 51 -1.38 -5.93 -0.23
C ASP A 51 -2.59 -5.06 -0.55
N THR A 52 -3.78 -5.59 -0.27
CA THR A 52 -5.05 -4.90 -0.48
C THR A 52 -5.62 -4.44 0.85
N PHE A 53 -6.06 -3.19 0.91
CA PHE A 53 -6.69 -2.57 2.06
C PHE A 53 -8.15 -2.34 1.74
N PHE A 54 -9.03 -2.89 2.56
CA PHE A 54 -10.47 -2.71 2.44
C PHE A 54 -10.95 -1.83 3.59
N PHE A 55 -11.30 -0.59 3.27
CA PHE A 55 -11.79 0.37 4.23
C PHE A 55 -13.31 0.31 4.32
N GLN A 56 -13.85 0.20 5.53
CA GLN A 56 -15.28 0.20 5.79
C GLN A 56 -15.65 1.27 6.82
N SER A 57 -16.74 1.99 6.59
CA SER A 57 -17.31 2.97 7.51
C SER A 57 -18.79 2.69 7.72
N THR A 58 -19.26 2.91 8.94
CA THR A 58 -20.67 2.95 9.30
C THR A 58 -21.30 4.32 9.02
N GLN A 59 -20.48 5.37 8.86
CA GLN A 59 -20.95 6.70 8.51
C GLN A 59 -21.39 6.73 7.03
N PRO A 60 -22.54 7.36 6.72
CA PRO A 60 -22.95 7.54 5.35
C PRO A 60 -22.04 8.54 4.63
N SER A 61 -21.77 8.29 3.34
CA SER A 61 -20.98 9.19 2.49
C SER A 61 -19.54 9.41 2.98
N SER A 62 -18.91 8.37 3.53
CA SER A 62 -17.49 8.39 3.93
C SER A 62 -16.60 8.17 2.70
N MET A 63 -16.40 9.23 1.91
CA MET A 63 -15.55 9.14 0.72
C MET A 63 -14.07 9.11 1.10
N ILE A 64 -13.29 8.28 0.42
CA ILE A 64 -11.85 8.10 0.65
C ILE A 64 -11.07 8.47 -0.61
N SER A 65 -9.96 9.18 -0.46
CA SER A 65 -9.01 9.50 -1.53
C SER A 65 -7.59 9.07 -1.19
N GLN A 66 -6.84 8.65 -2.20
CA GLN A 66 -5.39 8.52 -2.12
C GLN A 66 -4.74 9.84 -2.53
N VAL A 67 -3.81 10.32 -1.72
CA VAL A 67 -3.09 11.58 -1.91
C VAL A 67 -1.58 11.34 -1.87
N ASP A 68 -0.82 12.34 -2.26
CA ASP A 68 0.60 12.42 -1.93
C ASP A 68 0.79 13.01 -0.52
N MET A 69 2.05 13.17 -0.11
CA MET A 69 2.38 13.73 1.21
C MET A 69 1.85 15.17 1.38
N GLU A 70 1.86 16.00 0.34
CA GLU A 70 1.35 17.37 0.42
C GLU A 70 -0.17 17.37 0.57
N GLY A 71 -0.87 16.55 -0.21
CA GLY A 71 -2.30 16.35 -0.12
C GLY A 71 -2.75 15.75 1.21
N PHE A 72 -1.89 14.94 1.85
CA PHE A 72 -2.13 14.45 3.21
C PHE A 72 -2.07 15.58 4.25
N VAL A 73 -1.02 16.41 4.20
CA VAL A 73 -0.83 17.53 5.14
C VAL A 73 -1.87 18.63 4.94
N THR A 74 -2.23 18.92 3.70
CA THR A 74 -3.21 19.97 3.35
C THR A 74 -4.64 19.46 3.28
N CYS A 75 -4.82 18.15 3.33
CA CYS A 75 -6.08 17.45 3.19
C CYS A 75 -6.83 17.81 1.90
N ARG A 76 -6.10 17.90 0.79
CA ARG A 76 -6.61 18.35 -0.52
C ARG A 76 -6.08 17.50 -1.67
N GLY A 77 -6.86 17.46 -2.75
CA GLY A 77 -6.50 16.79 -4.00
C GLY A 77 -6.58 15.27 -3.90
N GLY A 78 -5.83 14.59 -4.77
CA GLY A 78 -5.75 13.14 -4.81
C GLY A 78 -6.72 12.47 -5.77
N GLN A 79 -6.60 11.14 -5.82
CA GLN A 79 -7.46 10.25 -6.57
C GLN A 79 -8.57 9.74 -5.64
N LEU A 80 -9.83 10.01 -6.00
CA LEU A 80 -10.99 9.42 -5.32
C LEU A 80 -10.96 7.90 -5.50
N LEU A 81 -10.97 7.17 -4.38
CA LEU A 81 -11.05 5.71 -4.37
C LEU A 81 -12.50 5.24 -4.36
N GLY A 82 -13.38 5.92 -3.62
CA GLY A 82 -14.80 5.57 -3.53
C GLY A 82 -15.41 5.86 -2.16
N ASP A 83 -16.59 5.29 -1.91
CA ASP A 83 -17.30 5.37 -0.64
C ASP A 83 -16.95 4.17 0.25
N ALA A 84 -16.53 4.43 1.49
CA ALA A 84 -16.25 3.41 2.50
C ALA A 84 -17.52 2.78 3.08
N ASN A 85 -18.71 3.26 2.71
CA ASN A 85 -19.99 2.62 3.00
C ASN A 85 -20.68 2.27 1.66
N PRO A 86 -20.63 1.01 1.18
CA PRO A 86 -20.42 -0.21 1.97
C PRO A 86 -18.96 -0.68 2.13
N GLY A 87 -18.00 -0.04 1.46
CA GLY A 87 -16.58 -0.33 1.56
C GLY A 87 -15.84 -0.05 0.27
N VAL A 88 -14.56 0.32 0.39
CA VAL A 88 -13.68 0.62 -0.75
C VAL A 88 -12.34 -0.05 -0.58
N SER A 89 -11.79 -0.58 -1.69
CA SER A 89 -10.49 -1.26 -1.70
C SER A 89 -9.40 -0.40 -2.33
N PHE A 90 -8.19 -0.52 -1.78
CA PHE A 90 -6.95 0.06 -2.28
C PHE A 90 -5.88 -1.02 -2.33
N THR A 91 -5.08 -1.11 -3.40
CA THR A 91 -3.95 -2.05 -3.46
C THR A 91 -2.64 -1.26 -3.43
N SER A 92 -1.76 -1.61 -2.50
CA SER A 92 -0.46 -0.95 -2.35
C SER A 92 0.43 -1.17 -3.58
N GLY A 93 1.07 -0.08 -4.02
CA GLY A 93 2.07 -0.11 -5.09
C GLY A 93 3.43 -0.61 -4.61
N VAL A 94 4.36 -0.78 -5.55
CA VAL A 94 5.73 -1.19 -5.23
C VAL A 94 6.51 0.00 -4.62
N ALA A 95 6.91 -0.14 -3.35
CA ALA A 95 7.86 0.72 -2.64
C ALA A 95 7.48 2.21 -2.55
N THR A 96 6.20 2.51 -2.37
CA THR A 96 5.72 3.87 -2.12
C THR A 96 4.78 3.91 -0.94
N THR A 97 5.14 4.73 0.05
CA THR A 97 4.20 5.17 1.08
C THR A 97 2.92 5.70 0.43
N SER A 98 1.78 5.19 0.87
CA SER A 98 0.46 5.57 0.40
C SER A 98 -0.26 6.37 1.48
N TYR A 99 -0.65 7.59 1.13
CA TYR A 99 -1.38 8.47 2.03
C TYR A 99 -2.86 8.43 1.69
N ILE A 100 -3.69 8.17 2.68
CA ILE A 100 -5.14 8.02 2.51
C ILE A 100 -5.84 9.03 3.41
N VAL A 101 -6.81 9.76 2.84
CA VAL A 101 -7.58 10.81 3.53
C VAL A 101 -9.07 10.70 3.23
N SER A 102 -9.90 11.32 4.08
CA SER A 102 -11.31 11.53 3.74
C SER A 102 -11.43 12.56 2.60
N ALA A 103 -12.26 12.30 1.60
CA ALA A 103 -12.53 13.24 0.51
C ALA A 103 -13.59 14.29 0.90
N ASN A 104 -14.25 14.14 2.05
CA ASN A 104 -15.23 15.10 2.53
C ASN A 104 -14.49 16.28 3.16
N LEU A 105 -14.51 17.44 2.49
CA LEU A 105 -13.79 18.67 2.88
C LEU A 105 -13.96 19.05 4.36
N ASN A 106 -15.14 18.83 4.94
CA ASN A 106 -15.42 19.17 6.35
C ASN A 106 -14.85 18.16 7.34
N GLN A 107 -14.66 16.90 6.92
CA GLN A 107 -14.00 15.89 7.73
C GLN A 107 -12.50 16.16 7.72
N CYS A 108 -11.94 16.50 6.57
CA CYS A 108 -10.50 16.67 6.39
C CYS A 108 -9.85 17.98 6.90
N THR A 109 -10.59 18.93 7.49
CA THR A 109 -9.99 20.16 8.06
C THR A 109 -10.00 20.24 9.58
N GLY A 110 -10.60 19.26 10.27
CA GLY A 110 -10.80 19.27 11.71
C GLY A 110 -9.69 18.56 12.47
N GLY A 111 -8.48 19.13 12.45
CA GLY A 111 -7.32 18.60 13.17
C GLY A 111 -7.70 17.96 14.52
N ALA A 112 -7.50 16.65 14.60
CA ALA A 112 -7.78 15.71 15.68
C ALA A 112 -9.12 14.92 15.70
N GLU A 113 -10.19 15.29 14.99
CA GLU A 113 -11.46 14.52 15.09
C GLU A 113 -12.26 14.29 13.78
N GLY A 114 -11.80 14.82 12.64
CA GLY A 114 -12.47 14.54 11.34
C GLY A 114 -11.54 14.01 10.25
N CYS A 115 -10.23 14.28 10.36
CA CYS A 115 -9.27 13.82 9.37
C CYS A 115 -8.80 12.43 9.79
N HIS A 116 -9.45 11.40 9.26
CA HIS A 116 -8.92 10.04 9.32
C HIS A 116 -7.70 10.00 8.40
N HIS A 117 -6.58 10.44 8.97
CA HIS A 117 -5.27 10.34 8.37
C HIS A 117 -4.80 8.91 8.54
N ASN A 118 -4.64 8.20 7.43
CA ASN A 118 -3.93 6.94 7.46
C ASN A 118 -2.75 6.95 6.50
N HIS A 119 -1.63 6.43 6.98
CA HIS A 119 -0.34 6.45 6.33
C HIS A 119 0.13 5.02 6.18
N ILE A 120 -0.10 4.43 5.01
CA ILE A 120 0.28 3.04 4.77
C ILE A 120 1.71 3.04 4.23
N VAL A 121 2.66 2.49 4.99
CA VAL A 121 4.08 2.38 4.59
C VAL A 121 4.30 1.12 3.77
#